data_AF-A0A521Y7M3-F1
#
_entry.id   AF-A0A521Y7M3-F1
#
_cell.length_a   1.000
_cell.length_b   1.000
_cell.length_c   1.000
_cell.angle_alpha   90.00
_cell.angle_beta   90.00
_cell.angle_gamma   90.00
#
_symmetry.space_group_name_H-M   'P 1'
#
loop_
_entity.id
_entity.type
_entity.pdbx_description
1 polymer ?
#
loop_
_entity_poly.entity_id
_entity_poly.type
_entity_poly.pdbx_seq_one_letter_code
_entity_poly.pdbx_strand_id
1 'polypeptide(L)' 'MKQSIRFALAAAAAGLAWGYLRHRKDGRALVFAGVQALEWFVAYGGAAGLLERLHERLESDDVEVERVTHTRQTIVDHG' A
#
# COMPACT_ATOMS: atom_id res chain seq x y z
N MET A 1 -1.51 11.97 3.16
CA MET A 1 -0.59 10.88 3.57
C MET A 1 0.12 10.15 2.41
N LYS A 2 -0.23 10.37 1.12
CA LYS A 2 0.42 9.74 -0.06
C LYS A 2 1.96 9.86 -0.19
N GLN A 3 2.61 10.78 0.53
CA GLN A 3 4.07 10.95 0.49
C GLN A 3 4.82 9.88 1.30
N SER A 4 4.25 9.33 2.38
CA SER A 4 4.94 8.38 3.28
C SER A 4 5.36 7.09 2.57
N ILE A 5 4.47 6.51 1.74
CA ILE A 5 4.78 5.31 0.95
C ILE A 5 5.92 5.55 -0.04
N ARG A 6 6.02 6.75 -0.63
CA ARG A 6 7.09 7.06 -1.61
C ARG A 6 8.44 7.11 -0.90
N PHE A 7 8.50 7.68 0.29
CA PHE A 7 9.70 7.68 1.12
C PHE A 7 10.08 6.28 1.59
N ALA A 8 9.12 5.46 2.01
CA ALA A 8 9.38 4.08 2.39
C ALA A 8 9.91 3.24 1.22
N LEU A 9 9.36 3.41 0.02
CA LEU A 9 9.86 2.74 -1.20
C LEU A 9 11.26 3.22 -1.61
N ALA A 10 11.52 4.52 -1.49
CA ALA A 10 12.86 5.07 -1.73
C ALA A 10 13.87 4.51 -0.71
N ALA A 11 13.48 4.40 0.55
CA ALA A 11 14.28 3.78 1.60
C ALA A 11 14.52 2.28 1.32
N ALA A 12 13.51 1.54 0.85
CA ALA A 12 13.67 0.16 0.44
C ALA A 12 14.69 0.00 -0.71
N ALA A 13 14.60 0.84 -1.74
CA ALA A 13 15.53 0.83 -2.87
C ALA A 13 16.97 1.18 -2.45
N ALA A 14 17.13 2.17 -1.56
CA ALA A 14 18.42 2.53 -1.00
C ALA A 14 18.99 1.38 -0.13
N GLY A 15 18.15 0.71 0.66
CA GLY A 15 18.51 -0.46 1.46
C GLY A 15 18.93 -1.65 0.60
N LEU A 16 18.24 -1.91 -0.52
CA LEU A 16 18.63 -2.92 -1.52
C LEU A 16 20.01 -2.62 -2.09
N ALA A 17 20.22 -1.40 -2.59
CA ALA A 17 21.46 -1.01 -3.23
C ALA A 17 22.65 -1.07 -2.25
N TRP A 18 22.46 -0.56 -1.03
CA TRP A 18 23.47 -0.59 0.02
C TRP A 18 23.77 -2.01 0.49
N GLY A 19 22.74 -2.82 0.76
CA GLY A 19 22.88 -4.20 1.23
C GLY A 19 23.59 -5.08 0.20
N TYR A 20 23.27 -4.90 -1.09
CA TYR A 20 23.96 -5.59 -2.18
C TYR A 20 25.42 -5.15 -2.30
N LEU A 21 25.71 -3.85 -2.30
CA LEU A 21 27.07 -3.33 -2.39
C LEU A 21 27.93 -3.83 -1.22
N ARG A 22 27.37 -3.83 -0.01
CA ARG A 22 28.06 -4.26 1.21
C ARG A 22 28.40 -5.75 1.20
N HIS A 23 27.49 -6.61 0.73
CA HIS A 23 27.65 -8.07 0.77
C HIS A 23 28.02 -8.66 -0.59
N ARG A 24 28.42 -7.85 -1.58
CA ARG A 24 28.71 -8.30 -2.96
C ARG A 24 29.76 -9.41 -3.07
N LYS A 25 30.61 -9.57 -2.04
CA LYS A 25 31.65 -10.61 -1.98
C LYS A 25 31.14 -11.92 -1.36
N ASP A 26 29.96 -11.89 -0.74
CA ASP A 26 29.32 -13.04 -0.14
C ASP A 26 28.35 -13.68 -1.14
N GLY A 27 28.32 -15.02 -1.20
CA GLY A 27 27.39 -15.75 -2.07
C GLY A 27 25.91 -15.54 -1.76
N ARG A 28 25.59 -14.81 -0.68
CA ARG A 28 24.22 -14.53 -0.20
C ARG A 28 23.86 -13.03 -0.29
N ALA A 29 24.57 -12.25 -1.10
CA ALA A 29 24.39 -10.81 -1.23
C ALA A 29 22.92 -10.40 -1.44
N LEU A 30 22.18 -11.14 -2.26
CA LEU A 30 20.76 -10.86 -2.56
C LEU A 30 19.85 -11.05 -1.33
N VAL A 31 20.13 -12.04 -0.49
CA VAL A 31 19.35 -12.29 0.73
C VAL A 31 19.54 -11.13 1.71
N PHE A 32 20.80 -10.74 1.95
CA PHE A 32 21.11 -9.62 2.84
C PHE A 32 20.59 -8.29 2.30
N ALA A 33 20.65 -8.06 0.98
CA ALA A 33 20.04 -6.90 0.35
C ALA A 33 18.53 -6.85 0.58
N GLY A 34 17.83 -7.98 0.41
CA GLY A 34 16.39 -8.08 0.65
C GLY A 34 16.00 -7.79 2.11
N VAL A 35 16.78 -8.32 3.06
CA VAL A 35 16.58 -8.02 4.49
C VAL A 35 16.79 -6.53 4.76
N GLN A 36 17.87 -5.94 4.26
CA GLN A 36 18.18 -4.52 4.47
C GLN A 36 17.10 -3.60 3.89
N ALA A 37 16.56 -3.96 2.73
CA ALA A 37 15.47 -3.25 2.10
C ALA A 37 14.17 -3.29 2.92
N LEU A 38 13.86 -4.46 3.48
CA LEU A 38 12.68 -4.65 4.31
C LEU A 38 12.81 -3.87 5.63
N GLU A 39 13.98 -3.90 6.27
CA GLU A 39 14.28 -3.12 7.46
C GLU A 39 14.05 -1.62 7.22
N TRP A 40 14.58 -1.09 6.12
CA TRP A 40 14.45 0.33 5.80
C TRP A 40 13.02 0.69 5.37
N PHE A 41 12.35 -0.18 4.62
CA PHE A 41 10.95 0.00 4.27
C PHE A 41 10.07 0.13 5.52
N VAL A 42 10.26 -0.74 6.52
CA VAL A 42 9.51 -0.72 7.78
C VAL A 42 9.86 0.50 8.63
N ALA A 43 11.16 0.80 8.78
CA ALA A 43 11.63 1.94 9.57
C ALA A 43 11.09 3.29 9.09
N TYR A 44 10.87 3.43 7.77
CA TYR A 44 10.32 4.63 7.16
C TYR A 44 8.79 4.60 7.00
N GLY A 45 8.09 3.68 7.70
CA GLY A 45 6.63 3.66 7.78
C GLY A 45 5.92 2.96 6.62
N GLY A 46 6.64 2.18 5.81
CA GLY A 46 6.07 1.43 4.69
C GLY A 46 4.99 0.43 5.09
N ALA A 47 5.13 -0.21 6.26
CA ALA A 47 4.13 -1.12 6.80
C ALA A 47 2.80 -0.41 7.11
N ALA A 48 2.86 0.75 7.78
CA ALA A 48 1.68 1.54 8.09
C ALA A 48 0.97 2.02 6.81
N GLY A 49 1.73 2.50 5.82
CA GLY A 49 1.15 2.93 4.55
C GLY A 49 0.52 1.78 3.73
N LEU A 50 1.07 0.57 3.81
CA LEU A 50 0.48 -0.61 3.16
C LEU A 50 -0.86 -0.99 3.81
N LEU A 51 -0.92 -0.97 5.15
CA LEU A 51 -2.15 -1.26 5.89
C LEU A 51 -3.24 -0.22 5.60
N GLU A 52 -2.88 1.07 5.56
CA GLU A 52 -3.81 2.15 5.21
C GLU A 52 -4.37 1.96 3.79
N ARG A 53 -3.52 1.64 2.81
CA ARG A 53 -3.94 1.38 1.43
C ARG A 53 -4.80 0.11 1.29
N LEU A 54 -4.52 -0.92 2.08
CA LEU A 54 -5.34 -2.14 2.12
C LEU A 54 -6.71 -1.83 2.71
N HIS A 55 -6.75 -1.07 3.81
CA HIS A 55 -7.99 -0.66 4.45
C HIS A 55 -8.85 0.19 3.51
N GLU A 56 -8.26 1.20 2.84
CA GLU A 56 -8.94 1.99 1.81
C GLU A 56 -9.54 1.12 0.69
N ARG A 57 -8.84 0.06 0.28
CA ARG A 57 -9.35 -0.86 -0.75
C ARG A 57 -10.48 -1.76 -0.27
N LEU A 58 -10.37 -2.28 0.96
CA LEU A 58 -11.39 -3.11 1.58
C LEU A 58 -12.67 -2.31 1.83
N GLU A 59 -12.57 -1.07 2.32
CA GLU A 59 -13.73 -0.18 2.51
C GLU A 59 -14.34 0.28 1.17
N SER A 60 -13.52 0.42 0.11
CA SER A 60 -14.02 0.83 -1.20
C SER A 60 -14.79 -0.27 -1.94
N ASP A 61 -14.55 -1.56 -1.65
CA ASP A 61 -15.26 -2.68 -2.28
C ASP A 61 -16.67 -2.89 -1.68
N ASP A 62 -16.93 -2.39 -0.47
CA ASP A 62 -18.24 -2.52 0.20
C ASP A 62 -19.31 -1.52 -0.32
N VAL A 63 -18.98 -0.64 -1.26
CA VAL A 63 -19.90 0.43 -1.73
C VAL A 63 -20.65 0.07 -3.04
N GLU A 64 -20.37 -1.07 -3.67
CA GLU A 64 -20.97 -1.43 -4.96
C GLU A 64 -22.21 -2.36 -4.87
N VAL A 65 -22.85 -2.48 -3.70
CA VAL A 65 -24.06 -3.33 -3.52
C VAL A 65 -25.18 -2.64 -2.73
N GLU A 66 -25.49 -1.36 -2.95
CA GLU A 66 -26.80 -0.81 -2.51
C GLU A 66 -27.24 0.48 -3.25
N ARG A 67 -27.21 0.49 -4.59
CA ARG A 67 -27.86 1.56 -5.39
C ARG A 67 -28.69 1.06 -6.57
N VAL A 68 -29.23 -0.15 -6.48
CA VAL A 68 -30.21 -0.67 -7.45
C VAL A 68 -31.47 -1.17 -6.75
N THR A 69 -32.11 -0.31 -5.95
CA THR A 69 -33.52 -0.48 -5.55
C THR A 69 -34.11 0.85 -5.06
N HIS A 70 -34.16 1.87 -5.92
CA HIS A 70 -35.24 2.88 -5.84
C HIS A 70 -35.44 3.57 -7.19
N THR A 71 -35.69 2.77 -8.23
CA THR A 71 -36.41 3.23 -9.41
C THR A 71 -37.69 2.43 -9.52
N ARG A 72 -38.75 2.93 -8.87
CA ARG A 72 -40.13 2.65 -9.27
C ARG A 72 -41.09 3.65 -8.64
N GLN A 73 -41.64 4.52 -9.51
CA GLN A 73 -43.07 4.87 -9.60
C GLN A 73 -43.73 5.53 -8.38
N THR A 74 -44.58 6.55 -8.44
CA THR A 74 -45.31 7.25 -9.52
C THR A 74 -46.05 8.39 -8.81
N ILE A 75 -46.13 9.54 -9.48
CA ILE A 75 -47.29 10.45 -9.62
C ILE A 75 -48.48 10.24 -8.65
N VAL A 76 -49.02 11.37 -8.15
CA VAL A 76 -50.22 11.62 -7.30
C VAL A 76 -49.78 12.05 -5.89
N ASP A 77 -49.89 13.31 -5.48
CA ASP A 77 -51.16 14.04 -5.39
C ASP A 77 -51.04 15.54 -5.74
N HIS A 78 -52.03 16.01 -6.49
CA HIS A 78 -52.45 17.40 -6.58
C HIS A 78 -53.66 17.58 -5.66
N GLY A 79 -53.65 18.58 -4.78
CA GLY A 79 -54.81 18.94 -3.97
C GLY A 79 -54.47 19.89 -2.84
#